data_AF-A0A7J6UF64-F1
#
_entry.id   AF-A0A7J6UF64-F1
#
_cell.length_a   1.000
_cell.length_b   1.000
_cell.length_c   1.000
_cell.angle_alpha   90.00
_cell.angle_beta   90.00
_cell.angle_gamma   90.00
#
_symmetry.space_group_name_H-M   'P 1'
#
loop_
_entity.id
_entity.type
_entity.pdbx_description
1 polymer ?
#
loop_
_entity_poly.entity_id
_entity_poly.type
_entity_poly.pdbx_seq_one_letter_code
_entity_poly.pdbx_strand_id
1 'polypeptide(L)'
;MTDSTEASAVGDYLLQYIVVRNDLMKDKKVWNQGAIIAQACHASTAAIFETINDSDTAKYLSDIDNMTKCVLKADDEATLRQLSQELTTAKIAHKLWIEQPENIPTALATAPAYKSRVGAFFKNLKLLRSLVNLNMSVPTAGFFRSAWLCTVLVQNTFDEYLEFRQLKKNAGTKIPEEVKGVVDQETFVKSQSYNYDKRLFGMLASVLEMVFDVWMTLKVTGSIFAWTGAIVSPENEYMRTIIWFILGSLIGDVIAIPISAYRTFVIEQRHGFNRMTVKLFITDLVKSELISMVFVLLLVPPVIYLIRWGGEYFYVYVWAFCQVVVVVMMFVYPALIQPLFNKYEPLHDLQLREKIEALADSHKFPLTKLFQVDGSKRSSHSNAYFFGFWKSKRIVLFDTLLNLTHEEILSVLAHELGHWYHNHLVKSMAASSAHLFIIMYAYGVFVQRYGVQLMSDFGFPTMPDGSVPVMVALMLFGRLWQPIDQAISVLMTVQTRL
;
A
#
# COMPACT_ATOMS: atom_id res chain seq x y z
N MET A 1 3.11 -71.87 -24.50
CA MET A 1 2.63 -70.94 -25.54
C MET A 1 1.75 -69.93 -24.84
N THR A 2 2.38 -68.91 -24.27
CA THR A 2 1.75 -67.86 -23.48
C THR A 2 2.60 -66.61 -23.62
N ASP A 3 1.90 -65.50 -23.86
CA ASP A 3 2.30 -64.09 -23.74
C ASP A 3 3.34 -63.48 -24.68
N SER A 4 2.86 -62.53 -25.49
CA SER A 4 3.61 -61.33 -25.87
C SER A 4 2.68 -60.14 -26.12
N THR A 5 2.38 -59.42 -25.02
CA THR A 5 2.29 -57.95 -24.90
C THR A 5 1.27 -57.20 -25.77
N GLU A 6 0.02 -57.15 -25.30
CA GLU A 6 -0.75 -55.91 -25.29
C GLU A 6 -0.22 -55.02 -24.16
N ALA A 7 0.67 -54.08 -24.50
CA ALA A 7 1.01 -52.97 -23.64
C ALA A 7 0.08 -51.79 -23.96
N SER A 8 -0.91 -51.55 -23.11
CA SER A 8 -1.65 -50.29 -23.10
C SER A 8 -0.71 -49.15 -22.68
N ALA A 9 -0.17 -48.41 -23.66
CA ALA A 9 0.65 -47.23 -23.41
C ALA A 9 -0.23 -46.06 -22.92
N VAL A 10 -0.42 -45.96 -21.61
CA VAL A 10 -0.97 -44.77 -20.95
C VAL A 10 0.01 -43.61 -21.19
N GLY A 11 -0.30 -42.72 -22.15
CA GLY A 11 0.43 -41.46 -22.33
C GLY A 11 0.79 -41.02 -23.76
N ASP A 12 0.42 -41.77 -24.80
CA ASP A 12 0.60 -41.31 -26.19
C ASP A 12 -0.65 -40.58 -26.69
N TYR A 13 -0.47 -39.34 -27.14
CA TYR A 13 -1.55 -38.45 -27.58
C TYR A 13 -1.11 -37.62 -28.78
N LEU A 14 -2.09 -37.14 -29.55
CA LEU A 14 -1.86 -36.22 -30.65
C LEU A 14 -1.54 -34.83 -30.12
N LEU A 15 -0.47 -34.23 -30.62
CA LEU A 15 -0.15 -32.84 -30.36
C LEU A 15 0.50 -32.19 -31.57
N GLN A 16 0.52 -30.86 -31.53
CA GLN A 16 1.31 -30.06 -32.45
C GLN A 16 2.50 -29.45 -31.71
N TYR A 17 3.71 -29.64 -32.22
CA TYR A 17 4.88 -28.90 -31.76
C TYR A 17 4.98 -27.59 -32.52
N ILE A 18 5.22 -26.49 -31.80
CA ILE A 18 5.46 -25.16 -32.36
C ILE A 18 6.77 -24.66 -31.76
N VAL A 19 7.71 -24.24 -32.61
CA VAL A 19 9.02 -23.74 -32.21
C VAL A 19 9.16 -22.32 -32.73
N VAL A 20 9.44 -21.37 -31.85
CA VAL A 20 9.69 -19.97 -32.22
C VAL A 20 11.13 -19.58 -31.98
N ARG A 21 11.64 -18.63 -32.76
CA ARG A 21 12.98 -18.05 -32.55
C ARG A 21 13.02 -17.12 -31.34
N ASN A 22 13.91 -17.43 -30.41
CA ASN A 22 14.10 -16.68 -29.18
C ASN A 22 15.05 -15.48 -29.36
N ASP A 23 15.95 -15.52 -30.34
CA ASP A 23 16.86 -14.41 -30.65
C ASP A 23 16.13 -13.17 -31.19
N LEU A 24 15.04 -13.37 -31.95
CA LEU A 24 14.20 -12.27 -32.43
C LEU A 24 13.63 -11.43 -31.28
N MET A 25 13.23 -12.07 -30.17
CA MET A 25 12.69 -11.37 -28.99
C MET A 25 13.67 -10.41 -28.29
N LYS A 26 14.95 -10.42 -28.67
CA LYS A 26 15.95 -9.47 -28.14
C LYS A 26 15.72 -8.06 -28.68
N ASP A 27 15.20 -7.92 -29.89
CA ASP A 27 14.79 -6.63 -30.45
C ASP A 27 13.30 -6.37 -30.19
N LYS A 28 13.02 -5.85 -28.99
CA LYS A 28 11.63 -5.59 -28.54
C LYS A 28 10.90 -4.53 -29.36
N LYS A 29 11.58 -3.75 -30.22
CA LYS A 29 10.94 -2.74 -31.06
C LYS A 29 10.27 -3.35 -32.29
N VAL A 30 10.85 -4.41 -32.84
CA VAL A 30 10.36 -5.10 -34.04
C VAL A 30 9.63 -6.39 -33.66
N TRP A 31 10.18 -7.16 -32.72
CA TRP A 31 9.72 -8.49 -32.36
C TRP A 31 9.21 -8.54 -30.92
N ASN A 32 8.11 -7.81 -30.66
CA ASN A 32 7.42 -7.90 -29.38
C ASN A 32 6.73 -9.27 -29.19
N GLN A 33 6.25 -9.54 -27.97
CA GLN A 33 5.62 -10.83 -27.65
C GLN A 33 4.40 -11.12 -28.54
N GLY A 34 3.62 -10.10 -28.90
CA GLY A 34 2.48 -10.24 -29.81
C GLY A 34 2.90 -10.66 -31.22
N ALA A 35 3.97 -10.06 -31.75
CA ALA A 35 4.52 -10.40 -33.06
C ALA A 35 4.96 -11.87 -33.10
N ILE A 36 5.66 -12.37 -32.09
CA ILE A 36 6.08 -13.78 -32.05
C ILE A 36 4.89 -14.73 -31.92
N ILE A 37 3.86 -14.38 -31.16
CA ILE A 37 2.62 -15.16 -31.09
C ILE A 37 1.97 -15.24 -32.48
N ALA A 38 1.91 -14.13 -33.22
CA ALA A 38 1.35 -14.13 -34.57
C ALA A 38 2.11 -15.10 -35.50
N GLN A 39 3.44 -15.08 -35.46
CA GLN A 39 4.28 -16.01 -36.24
C GLN A 39 4.02 -17.48 -35.87
N ALA A 40 3.87 -17.78 -34.58
CA ALA A 40 3.53 -19.12 -34.09
C ALA A 40 2.15 -19.58 -34.61
N CYS A 41 1.16 -18.67 -34.59
CA CYS A 41 -0.17 -18.93 -35.13
C CYS A 41 -0.13 -19.21 -36.63
N HIS A 42 0.59 -18.39 -37.41
CA HIS A 42 0.74 -18.60 -38.85
C HIS A 42 1.35 -19.97 -39.18
N ALA A 43 2.46 -20.32 -38.52
CA ALA A 43 3.10 -21.62 -38.69
C ALA A 43 2.15 -22.77 -38.34
N SER A 44 1.46 -22.69 -37.20
CA SER A 44 0.52 -23.69 -36.72
C SER A 44 -0.65 -23.92 -37.67
N THR A 45 -1.31 -22.85 -38.10
CA THR A 45 -2.44 -22.90 -39.04
C THR A 45 -2.01 -23.43 -40.39
N ALA A 46 -0.87 -22.98 -40.92
CA ALA A 46 -0.35 -23.44 -42.21
C ALA A 46 -0.01 -24.93 -42.20
N ALA A 47 0.64 -25.43 -41.14
CA ALA A 47 0.94 -26.85 -41.00
C ALA A 47 -0.33 -27.72 -40.96
N ILE A 48 -1.36 -27.29 -40.24
CA ILE A 48 -2.66 -27.99 -40.19
C ILE A 48 -3.36 -27.98 -41.54
N PHE A 49 -3.36 -26.84 -42.23
CA PHE A 49 -4.03 -26.69 -43.52
C PHE A 49 -3.39 -27.58 -44.59
N GLU A 50 -2.05 -27.62 -44.65
CA GLU A 50 -1.32 -28.45 -45.62
C GLU A 50 -1.54 -29.95 -45.38
N THR A 51 -1.84 -30.36 -44.14
CA THR A 51 -2.08 -31.76 -43.77
C THR A 51 -3.54 -32.06 -43.43
N ILE A 52 -4.50 -31.25 -43.92
CA ILE A 52 -5.92 -31.38 -43.56
C ILE A 52 -6.52 -32.75 -43.88
N ASN A 53 -5.98 -33.41 -44.92
CA ASN A 53 -6.42 -34.74 -45.35
C ASN A 53 -5.68 -35.90 -44.65
N ASP A 54 -4.68 -35.61 -43.80
CA ASP A 54 -3.96 -36.63 -43.05
C ASP A 54 -4.82 -37.16 -41.89
N SER A 55 -4.79 -38.47 -41.66
CA SER A 55 -5.61 -39.13 -40.63
C SER A 55 -5.37 -38.59 -39.21
N ASP A 56 -4.11 -38.27 -38.89
CA ASP A 56 -3.73 -37.73 -37.58
C ASP A 56 -4.24 -36.29 -37.39
N THR A 57 -4.18 -35.47 -38.45
CA THR A 57 -4.72 -34.10 -38.45
C THR A 57 -6.23 -34.12 -38.32
N ALA A 58 -6.93 -34.97 -39.09
CA ALA A 58 -8.38 -35.12 -39.02
C ALA A 58 -8.84 -35.53 -37.61
N LYS A 59 -8.13 -36.49 -36.99
CA LYS A 59 -8.41 -36.91 -35.62
C LYS A 59 -8.12 -35.81 -34.60
N TYR A 60 -7.02 -35.08 -34.75
CA TYR A 60 -6.69 -33.93 -33.89
C TYR A 60 -7.75 -32.82 -33.97
N LEU A 61 -8.35 -32.58 -35.15
CA LEU A 61 -9.39 -31.57 -35.36
C LEU A 61 -10.80 -32.03 -34.96
N SER A 62 -11.03 -33.33 -34.81
CA SER A 62 -12.33 -33.89 -34.39
C SER A 62 -12.66 -33.61 -32.92
N ASP A 63 -11.65 -33.32 -32.09
CA ASP A 63 -11.78 -32.99 -30.66
C ASP A 63 -11.19 -31.59 -30.39
N ILE A 64 -11.92 -30.58 -30.86
CA ILE A 64 -11.46 -29.19 -30.88
C ILE A 64 -11.21 -28.63 -29.47
N ASP A 65 -11.98 -29.09 -28.48
CA ASP A 65 -11.92 -28.60 -27.09
C ASP A 65 -10.70 -29.16 -26.32
N ASN A 66 -10.09 -30.25 -26.79
CA ASN A 66 -8.95 -30.91 -26.14
C ASN A 66 -7.66 -30.90 -26.98
N MET A 67 -7.55 -30.01 -27.97
CA MET A 67 -6.35 -29.87 -28.79
C MET A 67 -5.11 -29.48 -27.96
N THR A 68 -4.05 -30.29 -28.05
CA THR A 68 -2.78 -30.02 -27.36
C THR A 68 -1.75 -29.38 -28.29
N LYS A 69 -1.11 -28.31 -27.84
CA LYS A 69 0.03 -27.66 -28.51
C LYS A 69 1.20 -27.52 -27.55
N CYS A 70 2.42 -27.82 -28.00
CA CYS A 70 3.64 -27.67 -27.22
C CYS A 70 4.51 -26.59 -27.84
N VAL A 71 4.65 -25.45 -27.15
CA VAL A 71 5.42 -24.31 -27.64
C VAL A 71 6.83 -24.31 -27.04
N LEU A 72 7.82 -24.41 -27.93
CA LEU A 72 9.23 -24.48 -27.63
C LEU A 72 9.96 -23.30 -28.25
N LYS A 73 11.22 -23.13 -27.85
CA LYS A 73 12.08 -22.07 -28.38
C LYS A 73 13.35 -22.64 -29.01
N ALA A 74 13.68 -22.12 -30.19
CA ALA A 74 15.00 -22.25 -30.80
C ALA A 74 15.85 -21.03 -30.40
N ASP A 75 17.12 -21.25 -30.09
CA ASP A 75 17.98 -20.15 -29.63
C ASP A 75 18.33 -19.18 -30.75
N ASP A 76 18.38 -19.66 -32.01
CA ASP A 76 18.71 -18.88 -33.20
C ASP A 76 18.10 -19.48 -34.49
N GLU A 77 18.39 -18.82 -35.62
CA GLU A 77 18.00 -19.27 -36.96
C GLU A 77 18.56 -20.65 -37.33
N ALA A 78 19.84 -20.89 -37.01
CA ALA A 78 20.54 -22.10 -37.41
C ALA A 78 19.89 -23.33 -36.79
N THR A 79 19.55 -23.24 -35.50
CA THR A 79 18.83 -24.27 -34.75
C THR A 79 17.47 -24.57 -35.38
N LEU A 80 16.70 -23.54 -35.76
CA LEU A 80 15.38 -23.72 -36.36
C LEU A 80 15.46 -24.37 -37.75
N ARG A 81 16.44 -23.99 -38.57
CA ARG A 81 16.67 -24.58 -39.90
C ARG A 81 17.16 -26.02 -39.82
N GLN A 82 18.06 -26.31 -38.88
CA GLN A 82 18.53 -27.67 -38.65
C GLN A 82 17.36 -28.60 -38.27
N LEU A 83 16.49 -28.15 -37.36
CA LEU A 83 15.29 -28.90 -36.99
C LEU A 83 14.39 -29.18 -38.20
N SER A 84 14.18 -28.19 -39.07
CA SER A 84 13.39 -28.38 -40.30
C SER A 84 14.01 -29.44 -41.24
N GLN A 85 15.34 -29.45 -41.37
CA GLN A 85 16.05 -30.46 -42.17
C GLN A 85 15.94 -31.87 -41.57
N GLU A 86 16.08 -31.99 -40.25
CA GLU A 86 15.92 -33.26 -39.53
C GLU A 86 14.50 -33.83 -39.71
N LEU A 87 13.47 -32.99 -39.55
CA LEU A 87 12.07 -33.38 -39.76
C LEU A 87 11.79 -33.77 -41.21
N THR A 88 12.36 -33.05 -42.18
CA THR A 88 12.25 -33.38 -43.62
C THR A 88 12.85 -34.75 -43.90
N THR A 89 14.05 -35.02 -43.37
CA THR A 89 14.76 -36.29 -43.53
C THR A 89 13.98 -37.45 -42.90
N ALA A 90 13.36 -37.19 -41.74
CA ALA A 90 12.50 -38.14 -41.04
C ALA A 90 11.09 -38.28 -41.64
N LYS A 91 10.78 -37.57 -42.73
CA LYS A 91 9.45 -37.52 -43.38
C LYS A 91 8.32 -37.12 -42.42
N ILE A 92 8.62 -36.22 -41.48
CA ILE A 92 7.62 -35.62 -40.59
C ILE A 92 7.10 -34.35 -41.25
N ALA A 93 5.80 -34.33 -41.53
CA ALA A 93 5.13 -33.16 -42.07
C ALA A 93 5.23 -31.98 -41.09
N HIS A 94 5.70 -30.83 -41.59
CA HIS A 94 5.88 -29.61 -40.82
C HIS A 94 5.94 -28.39 -41.75
N LYS A 95 5.71 -27.21 -41.19
CA LYS A 95 5.83 -25.92 -41.86
C LYS A 95 6.92 -25.09 -41.18
N LEU A 96 7.93 -24.68 -41.95
CA LEU A 96 8.83 -23.58 -41.58
C LEU A 96 8.21 -22.27 -42.08
N TRP A 97 7.82 -21.39 -41.17
CA TRP A 97 7.24 -20.09 -41.49
C TRP A 97 8.33 -19.06 -41.71
N ILE A 98 8.23 -18.35 -42.85
CA ILE A 98 9.16 -17.33 -43.29
C ILE A 98 8.38 -16.02 -43.39
N GLU A 99 8.76 -15.04 -42.56
CA GLU A 99 8.12 -13.73 -42.57
C GLU A 99 8.56 -12.92 -43.79
N GLN A 100 7.60 -12.23 -44.40
CA GLN A 100 7.81 -11.31 -45.53
C GLN A 100 7.55 -9.87 -45.08
N PRO A 101 8.24 -8.87 -45.64
CA PRO A 101 9.18 -8.94 -46.78
C PRO A 101 10.64 -9.28 -46.42
N GLU A 102 10.98 -9.42 -45.14
CA GLU A 102 12.36 -9.60 -44.67
C GLU A 102 12.96 -10.97 -45.02
N ASN A 103 12.12 -11.92 -45.40
CA ASN A 103 12.47 -13.28 -45.82
C ASN A 103 13.26 -14.06 -44.75
N ILE A 104 12.88 -13.89 -43.49
CA ILE A 104 13.53 -14.55 -42.34
C ILE A 104 12.64 -15.66 -41.76
N PRO A 105 13.20 -16.83 -41.40
CA PRO A 105 12.44 -17.87 -40.71
C PRO A 105 12.18 -17.43 -39.27
N THR A 106 10.93 -17.50 -38.82
CA THR A 106 10.52 -16.99 -37.49
C THR A 106 9.97 -18.08 -36.59
N ALA A 107 9.24 -19.04 -37.16
CA ALA A 107 8.60 -20.13 -36.45
C ALA A 107 8.57 -21.42 -37.29
N LEU A 108 8.43 -22.56 -36.62
CA LEU A 108 8.22 -23.86 -37.23
C LEU A 108 7.06 -24.55 -36.49
N ALA A 109 6.15 -25.20 -37.21
CA ALA A 109 5.13 -26.05 -36.60
C ALA A 109 5.07 -27.40 -37.29
N THR A 110 4.92 -28.48 -36.52
CA THR A 110 4.63 -29.80 -37.11
C THR A 110 3.17 -29.88 -37.55
N ALA A 111 2.85 -30.84 -38.41
CA ALA A 111 1.49 -31.37 -38.46
C ALA A 111 1.14 -32.03 -37.10
N PRO A 112 -0.14 -32.13 -36.74
CA PRO A 112 -0.55 -32.94 -35.59
C PRO A 112 -0.05 -34.38 -35.73
N ALA A 113 0.62 -34.87 -34.69
CA ALA A 113 1.25 -36.19 -34.69
C ALA A 113 1.27 -36.78 -33.29
N TYR A 114 1.38 -38.10 -33.19
CA TYR A 114 1.54 -38.77 -31.91
C TYR A 114 2.86 -38.40 -31.26
N LYS A 115 2.84 -38.11 -29.96
CA LYS A 115 4.02 -37.72 -29.17
C LYS A 115 5.14 -38.74 -29.27
N SER A 116 4.81 -40.03 -29.29
CA SER A 116 5.78 -41.12 -29.47
C SER A 116 6.57 -41.01 -30.78
N ARG A 117 5.95 -40.54 -31.86
CA ARG A 117 6.54 -40.41 -33.20
C ARG A 117 7.47 -39.22 -33.34
N VAL A 118 7.05 -38.06 -32.83
CA VAL A 118 7.74 -36.79 -33.10
C VAL A 118 8.51 -36.24 -31.91
N GLY A 119 8.23 -36.68 -30.68
CA GLY A 119 8.77 -36.07 -29.46
C GLY A 119 10.31 -36.15 -29.33
N ALA A 120 10.96 -37.12 -29.98
CA ALA A 120 12.42 -37.28 -29.91
C ALA A 120 13.19 -36.09 -30.50
N PHE A 121 12.68 -35.48 -31.58
CA PHE A 121 13.32 -34.34 -32.27
C PHE A 121 13.32 -33.05 -31.43
N PHE A 122 12.45 -32.97 -30.43
CA PHE A 122 12.24 -31.75 -29.65
C PHE A 122 12.84 -31.82 -28.23
N LYS A 123 13.48 -32.94 -27.86
CA LYS A 123 13.98 -33.17 -26.49
C LYS A 123 14.99 -32.12 -26.01
N ASN A 124 15.80 -31.58 -26.93
CA ASN A 124 16.86 -30.62 -26.61
C ASN A 124 16.36 -29.17 -26.60
N LEU A 125 15.11 -28.91 -27.01
CA LEU A 125 14.51 -27.58 -27.04
C LEU A 125 13.78 -27.30 -25.73
N LYS A 126 13.88 -26.05 -25.27
CA LYS A 126 13.25 -25.61 -24.02
C LYS A 126 11.84 -25.09 -24.30
N LEU A 127 10.93 -25.26 -23.33
CA LEU A 127 9.63 -24.59 -23.36
C LEU A 127 9.79 -23.07 -23.44
N LEU A 128 8.97 -22.44 -24.27
CA LEU A 128 8.86 -20.99 -24.30
C LEU A 128 8.13 -20.53 -23.02
N ARG A 129 8.89 -20.22 -21.97
CA ARG A 129 8.35 -19.65 -20.72
C ARG A 129 8.37 -18.13 -20.80
N SER A 130 7.31 -17.49 -20.30
CA SER A 130 7.18 -16.03 -20.19
C SER A 130 8.47 -15.34 -19.72
N LEU A 131 8.88 -14.29 -20.45
CA LEU A 131 10.04 -13.42 -20.14
C LEU A 131 9.78 -12.45 -18.97
N VAL A 132 8.65 -12.56 -18.25
CA VAL A 132 8.33 -11.72 -17.07
C VAL A 132 8.87 -12.33 -15.76
N ASN A 133 9.50 -13.50 -15.81
CA ASN A 133 10.17 -14.06 -14.64
C ASN A 133 11.60 -13.55 -14.51
N LEU A 134 11.76 -12.39 -13.86
CA LEU A 134 12.80 -12.32 -12.84
C LEU A 134 12.62 -13.57 -11.96
N ASN A 135 13.68 -14.38 -11.82
CA ASN A 135 13.75 -15.60 -11.01
C ASN A 135 13.57 -15.29 -9.52
N MET A 136 12.41 -14.78 -9.12
CA MET A 136 11.89 -14.97 -7.79
C MET A 136 10.80 -16.02 -7.94
N SER A 137 11.05 -17.21 -7.39
CA SER A 137 10.04 -18.24 -7.19
C SER A 137 8.77 -17.58 -6.66
N VAL A 138 7.59 -17.96 -7.19
CA VAL A 138 6.31 -17.62 -6.56
C VAL A 138 6.45 -17.98 -5.08
N PRO A 139 6.25 -17.03 -4.15
CA PRO A 139 6.47 -17.31 -2.75
C PRO A 139 5.62 -18.51 -2.31
N THR A 140 6.11 -19.31 -1.38
CA THR A 140 5.35 -20.45 -0.86
C THR A 140 4.04 -19.96 -0.22
N ALA A 141 3.03 -20.82 -0.16
CA ALA A 141 1.77 -20.50 0.51
C ALA A 141 2.03 -19.98 1.94
N GLY A 142 1.37 -18.88 2.31
CA GLY A 142 1.52 -18.20 3.59
C GLY A 142 2.77 -17.31 3.73
N PHE A 143 3.55 -17.11 2.66
CA PHE A 143 4.75 -16.27 2.71
C PHE A 143 4.44 -14.85 3.15
N PHE A 144 3.46 -14.17 2.55
CA PHE A 144 3.18 -12.76 2.86
C PHE A 144 2.68 -12.59 4.29
N ARG A 145 1.87 -13.54 4.76
CA ARG A 145 1.42 -13.59 6.15
C ARG A 145 2.60 -13.70 7.12
N SER A 146 3.52 -14.62 6.86
CA SER A 146 4.71 -14.82 7.68
C SER A 146 5.65 -13.63 7.63
N ALA A 147 5.89 -13.06 6.44
CA ALA A 147 6.73 -11.88 6.25
C ALA A 147 6.20 -10.67 7.03
N TRP A 148 4.89 -10.41 6.93
CA TRP A 148 4.23 -9.36 7.70
C TRP A 148 4.35 -9.60 9.21
N LEU A 149 4.04 -10.82 9.69
CA LEU A 149 4.13 -11.13 11.12
C LEU A 149 5.55 -10.96 11.66
N CYS A 150 6.57 -11.44 10.93
CA CYS A 150 7.97 -11.23 11.29
C CYS A 150 8.31 -9.74 11.36
N THR A 151 7.84 -8.96 10.40
CA THR A 151 8.09 -7.51 10.35
C THR A 151 7.48 -6.80 11.55
N VAL A 152 6.20 -7.04 11.85
CA VAL A 152 5.50 -6.47 13.00
C VAL A 152 6.19 -6.82 14.31
N LEU A 153 6.60 -8.09 14.48
CA LEU A 153 7.29 -8.53 15.70
C LEU A 153 8.67 -7.88 15.86
N VAL A 154 9.47 -7.83 14.80
CA VAL A 154 10.80 -7.20 14.83
C VAL A 154 10.68 -5.71 15.13
N GLN A 155 9.78 -5.03 14.42
CA GLN A 155 9.52 -3.61 14.57
C GLN A 155 9.07 -3.27 15.99
N ASN A 156 8.02 -3.91 16.49
CA ASN A 156 7.51 -3.62 17.83
C ASN A 156 8.53 -3.98 18.91
N THR A 157 9.31 -5.06 18.74
CA THR A 157 10.39 -5.38 19.68
C THR A 157 11.45 -4.27 19.71
N PHE A 158 11.79 -3.70 18.56
CA PHE A 158 12.73 -2.59 18.48
C PHE A 158 12.18 -1.31 19.11
N ASP A 159 10.92 -0.97 18.84
CA ASP A 159 10.25 0.21 19.40
C ASP A 159 10.12 0.09 20.94
N GLU A 160 9.72 -1.08 21.45
CA GLU A 160 9.67 -1.37 22.89
C GLU A 160 11.05 -1.32 23.55
N TYR A 161 12.11 -1.74 22.84
CA TYR A 161 13.48 -1.59 23.33
C TYR A 161 13.88 -0.12 23.49
N LEU A 162 13.51 0.74 22.53
CA LEU A 162 13.77 2.18 22.62
C LEU A 162 12.98 2.83 23.77
N GLU A 163 11.70 2.49 23.90
CA GLU A 163 10.86 2.96 25.00
C GLU A 163 11.39 2.51 26.36
N PHE A 164 11.83 1.25 26.48
CA PHE A 164 12.45 0.74 27.70
C PHE A 164 13.73 1.49 28.09
N ARG A 165 14.59 1.82 27.11
CA ARG A 165 15.80 2.64 27.37
C ARG A 165 15.44 4.00 27.92
N GLN A 166 14.41 4.64 27.35
CA GLN A 166 13.97 5.95 27.80
C GLN A 166 13.25 5.88 29.15
N LEU A 167 12.45 4.84 29.39
CA LEU A 167 11.80 4.58 30.68
C LEU A 167 12.82 4.48 31.81
N LYS A 168 13.94 3.76 31.59
CA LYS A 168 15.05 3.69 32.54
C LYS A 168 15.67 5.05 32.85
N LYS A 169 15.75 5.94 31.86
CA LYS A 169 16.23 7.32 32.07
C LYS A 169 15.24 8.16 32.85
N ASN A 170 13.93 7.98 32.62
CA ASN A 170 12.87 8.69 33.33
C ASN A 170 12.71 8.23 34.79
N ALA A 171 13.19 7.04 35.14
CA ALA A 171 13.24 6.59 36.53
C ALA A 171 14.30 7.35 37.37
N GLY A 172 15.23 8.06 36.73
CA GLY A 172 16.25 8.83 37.42
C GLY A 172 15.73 10.18 37.94
N THR A 173 16.11 10.55 39.16
CA THR A 173 15.72 11.81 39.81
C THR A 173 16.83 12.87 39.82
N LYS A 174 18.03 12.53 39.34
CA LYS A 174 19.17 13.46 39.28
C LYS A 174 19.09 14.35 38.05
N ILE A 175 19.13 15.66 38.26
CA ILE A 175 19.24 16.65 37.19
C ILE A 175 20.59 16.51 36.47
N PRO A 176 20.62 16.43 35.14
CA PRO A 176 21.86 16.50 34.35
C PRO A 176 22.56 17.85 34.53
N GLU A 177 23.89 17.86 34.56
CA GLU A 177 24.66 19.10 34.82
C GLU A 177 24.42 20.16 33.74
N GLU A 178 24.09 19.75 32.51
CA GLU A 178 23.84 20.62 31.36
C GLU A 178 22.58 21.49 31.49
N VAL A 179 21.61 21.07 32.31
CA VAL A 179 20.32 21.78 32.51
C VAL A 179 20.14 22.26 33.95
N LYS A 180 21.22 22.22 34.74
CA LYS A 180 21.22 22.65 36.14
C LYS A 180 20.97 24.15 36.22
N GLY A 181 19.96 24.54 37.01
CA GLY A 181 19.53 25.93 37.14
C GLY A 181 18.49 26.39 36.11
N VAL A 182 18.16 25.56 35.11
CA VAL A 182 17.04 25.83 34.18
C VAL A 182 15.71 25.35 34.75
N VAL A 183 15.74 24.24 35.50
CA VAL A 183 14.56 23.62 36.11
C VAL A 183 14.87 23.32 37.58
N ASP A 184 13.92 23.59 38.47
CA ASP A 184 14.03 23.24 39.88
C ASP A 184 13.84 21.72 40.12
N GLN A 185 14.31 21.24 41.26
CA GLN A 185 14.29 19.81 41.58
C GLN A 185 12.87 19.22 41.65
N GLU A 186 11.90 19.99 42.13
CA GLU A 186 10.52 19.52 42.26
C GLU A 186 9.88 19.35 40.87
N THR A 187 10.00 20.37 40.02
CA THR A 187 9.51 20.34 38.64
C THR A 187 10.19 19.24 37.82
N PHE A 188 11.51 19.05 38.01
CA PHE A 188 12.23 17.97 37.33
C PHE A 188 11.70 16.59 37.74
N VAL A 189 11.52 16.33 39.04
CA VAL A 189 10.99 15.04 39.53
C VAL A 189 9.55 14.82 39.07
N LYS A 190 8.71 15.86 39.08
CA LYS A 190 7.33 15.79 38.54
C LYS A 190 7.33 15.45 37.06
N SER A 191 8.17 16.10 36.26
CA SER A 191 8.32 15.82 34.83
C SER A 191 8.79 14.38 34.59
N GLN A 192 9.77 13.90 35.36
CA GLN A 192 10.26 12.52 35.27
C GLN A 192 9.18 11.51 35.63
N SER A 193 8.41 11.74 36.70
CA SER A 193 7.30 10.88 37.11
C SER A 193 6.18 10.85 36.06
N TYR A 194 5.79 11.99 35.50
CA TYR A 194 4.81 12.06 34.41
C TYR A 194 5.29 11.25 33.19
N ASN A 195 6.52 11.48 32.75
CA ASN A 195 7.08 10.79 31.60
C ASN A 195 7.30 9.29 31.87
N TYR A 196 7.55 8.88 33.12
CA TYR A 196 7.64 7.47 33.50
C TYR A 196 6.27 6.78 33.40
N ASP A 197 5.24 7.32 34.05
CA ASP A 197 3.88 6.77 34.04
C ASP A 197 3.34 6.67 32.61
N LYS A 198 3.52 7.75 31.83
CA LYS A 198 3.09 7.82 30.42
C LYS A 198 3.76 6.75 29.56
N ARG A 199 5.06 6.54 29.71
CA ARG A 199 5.80 5.53 28.91
C ARG A 199 5.50 4.12 29.35
N LEU A 200 5.46 3.86 30.66
CA LEU A 200 5.13 2.53 31.18
C LEU A 200 3.76 2.07 30.67
N PHE A 201 2.76 2.93 30.76
CA PHE A 201 1.44 2.62 30.19
C PHE A 201 1.47 2.55 28.66
N GLY A 202 2.20 3.45 27.99
CA GLY A 202 2.37 3.45 26.54
C GLY A 202 2.90 2.11 26.00
N MET A 203 3.93 1.55 26.65
CA MET A 203 4.49 0.24 26.33
C MET A 203 3.45 -0.89 26.51
N LEU A 204 2.71 -0.89 27.63
CA LEU A 204 1.66 -1.89 27.87
C LEU A 204 0.53 -1.79 26.83
N ALA A 205 0.09 -0.58 26.52
CA ALA A 205 -0.93 -0.31 25.51
C ALA A 205 -0.46 -0.75 24.12
N SER A 206 0.77 -0.41 23.73
CA SER A 206 1.41 -0.81 22.47
C SER A 206 1.42 -2.33 22.28
N VAL A 207 1.82 -3.10 23.30
CA VAL A 207 1.79 -4.57 23.23
C VAL A 207 0.37 -5.11 23.07
N LEU A 208 -0.61 -4.55 23.80
CA LEU A 208 -2.01 -4.96 23.69
C LEU A 208 -2.58 -4.64 22.30
N GLU A 209 -2.31 -3.45 21.78
CA GLU A 209 -2.70 -3.00 20.44
C GLU A 209 -2.07 -3.87 19.36
N MET A 210 -0.77 -4.22 19.48
CA MET A 210 -0.11 -5.15 18.57
C MET A 210 -0.78 -6.53 18.58
N VAL A 211 -0.99 -7.12 19.75
CA VAL A 211 -1.61 -8.45 19.86
C VAL A 211 -3.01 -8.43 19.26
N PHE A 212 -3.75 -7.35 19.50
CA PHE A 212 -5.08 -7.16 18.92
C PHE A 212 -5.04 -6.98 17.40
N ASP A 213 -4.17 -6.15 16.84
CA ASP A 213 -4.03 -5.99 15.38
C ASP A 213 -3.60 -7.30 14.70
N VAL A 214 -2.70 -8.06 15.33
CA VAL A 214 -2.30 -9.40 14.86
C VAL A 214 -3.50 -10.34 14.82
N TRP A 215 -4.25 -10.42 15.91
CA TRP A 215 -5.46 -11.25 15.97
C TRP A 215 -6.52 -10.80 14.96
N MET A 216 -6.79 -9.50 14.89
CA MET A 216 -7.77 -8.88 14.02
C MET A 216 -7.44 -9.16 12.55
N THR A 217 -6.20 -8.94 12.14
CA THR A 217 -5.73 -9.17 10.76
C THR A 217 -5.77 -10.65 10.39
N LEU A 218 -5.34 -11.56 11.28
CA LEU A 218 -5.22 -12.98 10.93
C LEU A 218 -6.53 -13.77 11.04
N LYS A 219 -7.50 -13.33 11.85
CA LYS A 219 -8.71 -14.12 12.17
C LYS A 219 -10.01 -13.42 11.84
N VAL A 220 -10.05 -12.09 11.93
CA VAL A 220 -11.32 -11.37 11.97
C VAL A 220 -11.58 -10.65 10.65
N THR A 221 -10.62 -9.87 10.16
CA THR A 221 -10.82 -9.01 8.96
C THR A 221 -11.26 -9.78 7.72
N GLY A 222 -10.62 -10.92 7.41
CA GLY A 222 -11.01 -11.80 6.30
C GLY A 222 -12.41 -12.38 6.47
N SER A 223 -12.73 -12.83 7.68
CA SER A 223 -14.04 -13.38 8.05
C SER A 223 -15.16 -12.35 7.92
N ILE A 224 -14.94 -11.12 8.39
CA ILE A 224 -15.92 -10.02 8.24
C ILE A 224 -16.11 -9.71 6.75
N PHE A 225 -15.03 -9.62 5.97
CA PHE A 225 -15.15 -9.31 4.54
C PHE A 225 -15.90 -10.41 3.77
N ALA A 226 -15.69 -11.68 4.12
CA ALA A 226 -16.47 -12.80 3.58
C ALA A 226 -17.95 -12.69 3.97
N TRP A 227 -18.24 -12.40 5.24
CA TRP A 227 -19.60 -12.22 5.76
C TRP A 227 -20.35 -11.07 5.07
N THR A 228 -19.68 -9.95 4.75
CA THR A 228 -20.33 -8.86 4.00
C THR A 228 -20.86 -9.30 2.63
N GLY A 229 -20.21 -10.27 1.98
CA GLY A 229 -20.66 -10.82 0.70
C GLY A 229 -21.96 -11.61 0.81
N ALA A 230 -22.23 -12.23 1.98
CA ALA A 230 -23.46 -12.95 2.23
C ALA A 230 -24.67 -12.04 2.50
N ILE A 231 -24.44 -10.80 2.96
CA ILE A 231 -25.52 -9.87 3.36
C ILE A 231 -25.92 -8.91 2.25
N VAL A 232 -24.96 -8.37 1.51
CA VAL A 232 -25.26 -7.35 0.48
C VAL A 232 -25.36 -7.98 -0.90
N SER A 233 -24.26 -8.58 -1.36
CA SER A 233 -24.12 -9.37 -2.59
C SER A 233 -22.61 -9.61 -2.79
N PRO A 234 -22.18 -10.79 -3.24
CA PRO A 234 -20.77 -11.04 -3.54
C PRO A 234 -20.16 -10.07 -4.57
N GLU A 235 -20.98 -9.55 -5.50
CA GLU A 235 -20.54 -8.68 -6.60
C GLU A 235 -20.40 -7.20 -6.19
N ASN A 236 -21.08 -6.77 -5.13
CA ASN A 236 -21.12 -5.37 -4.72
C ASN A 236 -19.88 -4.98 -3.88
N GLU A 237 -18.73 -4.82 -4.52
CA GLU A 237 -17.46 -4.47 -3.88
C GLU A 237 -17.57 -3.20 -3.01
N TYR A 238 -18.24 -2.16 -3.51
CA TYR A 238 -18.35 -0.86 -2.86
C TYR A 238 -18.99 -0.98 -1.47
N MET A 239 -20.19 -1.55 -1.41
CA MET A 239 -20.91 -1.68 -0.13
C MET A 239 -20.25 -2.67 0.81
N ARG A 240 -19.71 -3.78 0.29
CA ARG A 240 -18.92 -4.74 1.10
C ARG A 240 -17.76 -4.04 1.79
N THR A 241 -17.02 -3.23 1.04
CA THR A 241 -15.85 -2.50 1.55
C THR A 241 -16.23 -1.43 2.58
N ILE A 242 -17.30 -0.66 2.33
CA ILE A 242 -17.78 0.36 3.28
C ILE A 242 -18.19 -0.28 4.61
N ILE A 243 -19.02 -1.34 4.56
CA ILE A 243 -19.47 -2.05 5.77
C ILE A 243 -18.27 -2.66 6.50
N TRP A 244 -17.33 -3.25 5.75
CA TRP A 244 -16.12 -3.83 6.31
C TRP A 244 -15.24 -2.80 7.03
N PHE A 245 -15.05 -1.60 6.48
CA PHE A 245 -14.34 -0.52 7.16
C PHE A 245 -15.05 -0.06 8.42
N ILE A 246 -16.37 0.16 8.36
CA ILE A 246 -17.16 0.61 9.51
C ILE A 246 -17.11 -0.42 10.64
N LEU A 247 -17.34 -1.71 10.35
CA LEU A 247 -17.27 -2.76 11.35
C LEU A 247 -15.85 -2.94 11.91
N GLY A 248 -14.83 -2.83 11.05
CA GLY A 248 -13.44 -2.83 11.48
C GLY A 248 -13.13 -1.70 12.47
N SER A 249 -13.61 -0.49 12.19
CA SER A 249 -13.49 0.69 13.07
C SER A 249 -14.14 0.43 14.43
N LEU A 250 -15.41 0.03 14.43
CA LEU A 250 -16.17 -0.22 15.66
C LEU A 250 -15.58 -1.35 16.52
N ILE A 251 -14.97 -2.37 15.91
CA ILE A 251 -14.27 -3.43 16.64
C ILE A 251 -12.95 -2.91 17.22
N GLY A 252 -12.20 -2.09 16.46
CA GLY A 252 -10.98 -1.44 16.94
C GLY A 252 -11.22 -0.55 18.16
N ASP A 253 -12.33 0.17 18.16
CA ASP A 253 -12.75 1.03 19.26
C ASP A 253 -12.90 0.30 20.60
N VAL A 254 -13.21 -1.01 20.59
CA VAL A 254 -13.30 -1.83 21.80
C VAL A 254 -11.99 -1.82 22.59
N ILE A 255 -10.85 -1.73 21.91
CA ILE A 255 -9.52 -1.64 22.54
C ILE A 255 -9.05 -0.19 22.67
N ALA A 256 -9.27 0.64 21.65
CA ALA A 256 -8.80 2.02 21.64
C ALA A 256 -9.46 2.88 22.74
N ILE A 257 -10.77 2.71 22.98
CA ILE A 257 -11.52 3.53 23.95
C ILE A 257 -11.03 3.31 25.38
N PRO A 258 -10.92 2.07 25.92
CA PRO A 258 -10.38 1.86 27.26
C PRO A 258 -8.96 2.41 27.45
N ILE A 259 -8.09 2.24 26.44
CA ILE A 259 -6.71 2.76 26.48
C ILE A 259 -6.71 4.29 26.53
N SER A 260 -7.52 4.94 25.68
CA SER A 260 -7.66 6.40 25.67
C SER A 260 -8.27 6.94 26.97
N ALA A 261 -9.28 6.26 27.51
CA ALA A 261 -9.92 6.61 28.77
C ALA A 261 -8.93 6.53 29.94
N TYR A 262 -8.11 5.47 30.01
CA TYR A 262 -7.09 5.33 31.05
C TYR A 262 -6.03 6.44 30.93
N ARG A 263 -5.55 6.72 29.72
CA ARG A 263 -4.60 7.81 29.48
C ARG A 263 -5.16 9.14 29.98
N THR A 264 -6.41 9.45 29.65
CA THR A 264 -7.05 10.74 29.97
C THR A 264 -7.44 10.86 31.44
N PHE A 265 -8.20 9.90 31.97
CA PHE A 265 -8.83 10.01 33.29
C PHE A 265 -8.00 9.42 34.42
N VAL A 266 -6.90 8.71 34.13
CA VAL A 266 -5.97 8.19 35.15
C VAL A 266 -4.64 8.90 35.05
N ILE A 267 -3.94 8.82 33.92
CA ILE A 267 -2.56 9.36 33.80
C ILE A 267 -2.59 10.88 33.77
N GLU A 268 -3.27 11.48 32.78
CA GLU A 268 -3.33 12.95 32.66
C GLU A 268 -4.04 13.57 33.87
N GLN A 269 -5.03 12.89 34.47
CA GLN A 269 -5.68 13.33 35.71
C GLN A 269 -4.73 13.30 36.91
N ARG A 270 -3.95 12.23 37.10
CA ARG A 270 -2.96 12.10 38.20
C ARG A 270 -1.94 13.23 38.15
N HIS A 271 -1.51 13.61 36.94
CA HIS A 271 -0.51 14.65 36.73
C HIS A 271 -1.10 16.05 36.56
N GLY A 272 -2.42 16.22 36.74
CA GLY A 272 -3.09 17.52 36.78
C GLY A 272 -3.29 18.19 35.41
N PHE A 273 -3.07 17.47 34.31
CA PHE A 273 -3.22 17.98 32.96
C PHE A 273 -4.64 17.85 32.41
N ASN A 274 -5.40 16.83 32.84
CA ASN A 274 -6.74 16.59 32.32
C ASN A 274 -7.74 17.67 32.76
N ARG A 275 -8.48 18.20 31.78
CA ARG A 275 -9.63 19.09 31.99
C ARG A 275 -10.92 18.54 31.35
N MET A 276 -10.84 17.39 30.67
CA MET A 276 -11.99 16.76 30.04
C MET A 276 -12.96 16.19 31.06
N THR A 277 -14.25 16.38 30.80
CA THR A 277 -15.32 15.63 31.48
C THR A 277 -15.64 14.36 30.68
N VAL A 278 -16.20 13.34 31.35
CA VAL A 278 -16.65 12.10 30.68
C VAL A 278 -17.66 12.40 29.56
N LYS A 279 -18.58 13.36 29.78
CA LYS A 279 -19.54 13.80 28.76
C LYS A 279 -18.83 14.36 27.53
N LEU A 280 -17.83 15.23 27.72
CA LEU A 280 -17.08 15.80 26.61
C LEU A 280 -16.29 14.71 25.87
N PHE A 281 -15.64 13.81 26.60
CA PHE A 281 -14.89 12.69 26.02
C PHE A 281 -15.76 11.82 25.12
N ILE A 282 -16.93 11.38 25.60
CA ILE A 282 -17.87 10.58 24.79
C ILE A 282 -18.40 11.39 23.61
N THR A 283 -18.71 12.68 23.80
CA THR A 283 -19.19 13.55 22.72
C THR A 283 -18.16 13.68 21.60
N ASP A 284 -16.88 13.87 21.96
CA ASP A 284 -15.80 13.99 21.00
C ASP A 284 -15.54 12.67 20.27
N LEU A 285 -15.63 11.54 20.96
CA LEU A 285 -15.55 10.20 20.37
C LEU A 285 -16.64 9.99 19.31
N VAL A 286 -17.91 10.23 19.66
CA VAL A 286 -19.04 10.06 18.73
C VAL A 286 -18.92 11.00 17.54
N LYS A 287 -18.54 12.27 17.76
CA LYS A 287 -18.31 13.22 16.67
C LYS A 287 -17.20 12.76 15.73
N SER A 288 -16.10 12.28 16.28
CA SER A 288 -14.95 11.80 15.50
C SER A 288 -15.36 10.59 14.66
N GLU A 289 -16.09 9.64 15.24
CA GLU A 289 -16.52 8.45 14.53
C GLU A 289 -17.51 8.76 13.39
N LEU A 290 -18.48 9.66 13.62
CA LEU A 290 -19.40 10.10 12.57
C LEU A 290 -18.66 10.81 11.42
N ILE A 291 -17.67 11.64 11.73
CA ILE A 291 -16.86 12.31 10.72
C ILE A 291 -16.03 11.28 9.93
N SER A 292 -15.43 10.31 10.61
CA SER A 292 -14.68 9.20 9.97
C SER A 292 -15.58 8.38 9.03
N MET A 293 -16.80 8.05 9.44
CA MET A 293 -17.77 7.34 8.59
C MET A 293 -18.13 8.14 7.34
N VAL A 294 -18.32 9.46 7.46
CA VAL A 294 -18.55 10.34 6.30
C VAL A 294 -17.35 10.31 5.34
N PHE A 295 -16.12 10.31 5.85
CA PHE A 295 -14.93 10.19 5.01
C PHE A 295 -14.83 8.84 4.30
N VAL A 296 -15.15 7.73 4.98
CA VAL A 296 -15.20 6.40 4.36
C VAL A 296 -16.19 6.42 3.19
N LEU A 297 -17.40 6.94 3.41
CA LEU A 297 -18.43 7.02 2.36
C LEU A 297 -18.03 7.92 1.19
N LEU A 298 -17.33 9.03 1.46
CA LEU A 298 -16.95 10.01 0.45
C LEU A 298 -15.71 9.59 -0.35
N LEU A 299 -14.71 9.00 0.30
CA LEU A 299 -13.38 8.81 -0.28
C LEU A 299 -13.13 7.38 -0.80
N VAL A 300 -13.71 6.36 -0.17
CA VAL A 300 -13.49 4.97 -0.56
C VAL A 300 -14.05 4.67 -1.96
N PRO A 301 -15.31 5.03 -2.30
CA PRO A 301 -15.86 4.70 -3.61
C PRO A 301 -15.08 5.32 -4.79
N PRO A 302 -14.71 6.61 -4.78
CA PRO A 302 -13.88 7.17 -5.85
C PRO A 302 -12.55 6.44 -6.05
N VAL A 303 -11.88 6.03 -4.97
CA VAL A 303 -10.60 5.32 -5.10
C VAL A 303 -10.80 3.91 -5.67
N ILE A 304 -11.82 3.16 -5.23
CA ILE A 304 -12.17 1.87 -5.85
C ILE A 304 -12.43 2.07 -7.34
N TYR A 305 -13.26 3.06 -7.69
CA TYR A 305 -13.59 3.39 -9.07
C TYR A 305 -12.34 3.70 -9.91
N LEU A 306 -11.46 4.58 -9.43
CA LEU A 306 -10.25 4.99 -10.15
C LEU A 306 -9.26 3.83 -10.33
N ILE A 307 -9.15 2.91 -9.37
CA ILE A 307 -8.31 1.72 -9.49
C ILE A 307 -8.87 0.74 -10.53
N ARG A 308 -10.20 0.53 -10.53
CA ARG A 308 -10.87 -0.35 -11.50
C ARG A 308 -10.86 0.23 -12.92
N TRP A 309 -11.07 1.53 -13.04
CA TRP A 309 -11.18 2.24 -14.32
C TRP A 309 -9.81 2.59 -14.93
N GLY A 310 -8.82 2.93 -14.09
CA GLY A 310 -7.57 3.54 -14.52
C GLY A 310 -6.59 2.65 -15.29
N GLY A 311 -6.88 1.35 -15.43
CA GLY A 311 -6.04 0.40 -16.16
C GLY A 311 -4.60 0.37 -15.67
N GLU A 312 -3.62 0.34 -16.57
CA GLU A 312 -2.19 0.33 -16.19
C GLU A 312 -1.73 1.62 -15.49
N TYR A 313 -2.43 2.74 -15.69
CA TYR A 313 -2.07 4.06 -15.16
C TYR A 313 -2.88 4.49 -13.95
N PHE A 314 -3.62 3.57 -13.31
CA PHE A 314 -4.52 3.89 -12.20
C PHE A 314 -3.83 4.69 -11.07
N TYR A 315 -2.55 4.41 -10.82
CA TYR A 315 -1.76 5.05 -9.76
C TYR A 315 -1.65 6.57 -9.96
N VAL A 316 -1.63 7.05 -11.21
CA VAL A 316 -1.60 8.49 -11.52
C VAL A 316 -2.94 9.15 -11.16
N TYR A 317 -4.05 8.51 -11.50
CA TYR A 317 -5.38 9.05 -11.23
C TYR A 317 -5.70 9.06 -9.73
N VAL A 318 -5.37 7.97 -9.02
CA VAL A 318 -5.51 7.91 -7.56
C VAL A 318 -4.62 8.95 -6.88
N TRP A 319 -3.35 9.07 -7.30
CA TRP A 319 -2.44 10.09 -6.79
C TRP A 319 -2.99 11.50 -6.98
N ALA A 320 -3.44 11.85 -8.19
CA ALA A 320 -4.01 13.15 -8.50
C ALA A 320 -5.29 13.44 -7.68
N PHE A 321 -6.17 12.44 -7.56
CA PHE A 321 -7.35 12.53 -6.70
C PHE A 321 -6.97 12.82 -5.24
N CYS A 322 -5.98 12.09 -4.69
CA CYS A 322 -5.49 12.34 -3.34
C CYS A 322 -4.87 13.74 -3.20
N GLN A 323 -4.17 14.27 -4.22
CA GLN A 323 -3.67 15.65 -4.17
C GLN A 323 -4.80 16.67 -4.06
N VAL A 324 -5.87 16.49 -4.85
CA VAL A 324 -7.06 17.35 -4.77
C VAL A 324 -7.70 17.26 -3.38
N VAL A 325 -7.87 16.05 -2.85
CA VAL A 325 -8.44 15.84 -1.51
C VAL A 325 -7.58 16.53 -0.45
N VAL A 326 -6.25 16.38 -0.49
CA VAL A 326 -5.34 17.05 0.46
C VAL A 326 -5.51 18.57 0.40
N VAL A 327 -5.51 19.16 -0.80
CA VAL A 327 -5.67 20.62 -0.98
C VAL A 327 -7.04 21.08 -0.46
N VAL A 328 -8.12 20.36 -0.79
CA VAL A 328 -9.47 20.67 -0.29
C VAL A 328 -9.50 20.60 1.25
N MET A 329 -8.87 19.58 1.83
CA MET A 329 -8.83 19.39 3.27
C MET A 329 -8.07 20.49 4.01
N MET A 330 -7.11 21.17 3.37
CA MET A 330 -6.48 22.36 3.95
C MET A 330 -7.45 23.49 4.26
N PHE A 331 -8.59 23.54 3.57
CA PHE A 331 -9.64 24.52 3.81
C PHE A 331 -10.76 23.94 4.67
N VAL A 332 -11.22 22.72 4.34
CA VAL A 332 -12.34 22.06 5.01
C VAL A 332 -12.02 21.78 6.48
N TYR A 333 -10.81 21.33 6.79
CA TYR A 333 -10.44 20.97 8.16
C TYR A 333 -10.54 22.15 9.14
N PRO A 334 -9.86 23.29 8.93
CA PRO A 334 -9.97 24.42 9.86
C PRO A 334 -11.31 25.16 9.78
N ALA A 335 -12.00 25.14 8.62
CA ALA A 335 -13.24 25.90 8.45
C ALA A 335 -14.48 25.16 8.96
N LEU A 336 -14.53 23.83 8.83
CA LEU A 336 -15.70 23.02 9.14
C LEU A 336 -15.45 22.00 10.24
N ILE A 337 -14.30 21.33 10.26
CA ILE A 337 -14.08 20.21 11.19
C ILE A 337 -13.64 20.72 12.56
N GLN A 338 -12.58 21.54 12.63
CA GLN A 338 -12.08 22.06 13.89
C GLN A 338 -13.14 22.80 14.73
N PRO A 339 -14.02 23.65 14.15
CA PRO A 339 -15.07 24.33 14.91
C PRO A 339 -16.13 23.40 15.54
N LEU A 340 -16.24 22.14 15.09
CA LEU A 340 -17.14 21.15 15.72
C LEU A 340 -16.63 20.72 17.10
N PHE A 341 -15.32 20.87 17.36
CA PHE A 341 -14.65 20.45 18.58
C PHE A 341 -14.31 21.63 19.50
N ASN A 342 -13.86 22.74 18.92
CA ASN A 342 -13.33 23.89 19.65
C ASN A 342 -14.02 25.19 19.23
N LYS A 343 -14.07 26.14 20.16
CA LYS A 343 -14.54 27.49 19.90
C LYS A 343 -13.34 28.36 19.48
N TYR A 344 -13.49 29.02 18.34
CA TYR A 344 -12.51 29.97 17.82
C TYR A 344 -13.05 31.39 17.97
N GLU A 345 -12.30 32.23 18.68
CA GLU A 345 -12.64 33.64 18.91
C GLU A 345 -11.49 34.52 18.43
N PRO A 346 -11.74 35.76 17.97
CA PRO A 346 -10.66 36.72 17.73
C PRO A 346 -9.80 36.89 18.98
N LEU A 347 -8.49 37.10 18.83
CA LEU A 347 -7.61 37.35 19.97
C LEU A 347 -8.09 38.61 20.73
N HIS A 348 -8.36 38.46 22.03
CA HIS A 348 -8.90 39.54 22.87
C HIS A 348 -7.83 40.56 23.30
N ASP A 349 -6.60 40.11 23.55
CA ASP A 349 -5.49 40.97 23.96
C ASP A 349 -5.00 41.83 22.77
N LEU A 350 -5.39 43.10 22.78
CA LEU A 350 -5.05 44.05 21.71
C LEU A 350 -3.56 44.40 21.66
N GLN A 351 -2.87 44.45 22.81
CA GLN A 351 -1.44 44.76 22.83
C GLN A 351 -0.61 43.62 22.27
N LEU A 352 -0.93 42.38 22.67
CA LEU A 352 -0.32 41.19 22.08
C LEU A 352 -0.60 41.12 20.58
N ARG A 353 -1.84 41.43 20.18
CA ARG A 353 -2.25 41.46 18.78
C ARG A 353 -1.38 42.41 17.95
N GLU A 354 -1.21 43.66 18.39
CA GLU A 354 -0.37 44.65 17.71
C GLU A 354 1.08 44.17 17.57
N LYS A 355 1.64 43.59 18.64
CA LYS A 355 3.00 43.03 18.59
C LYS A 355 3.13 41.86 17.59
N ILE A 356 2.13 40.98 17.53
CA ILE A 356 2.12 39.86 16.57
C ILE A 356 1.97 40.38 15.14
N GLU A 357 1.10 41.35 14.90
CA GLU A 357 0.92 41.98 13.60
C GLU A 357 2.23 42.65 13.14
N ALA A 358 2.92 43.38 14.02
CA ALA A 358 4.23 43.96 13.74
C ALA A 358 5.31 42.90 13.42
N LEU A 359 5.34 41.79 14.18
CA LEU A 359 6.26 40.67 13.90
C LEU A 359 5.98 40.05 12.53
N ALA A 360 4.71 39.82 12.20
CA ALA A 360 4.30 39.28 10.91
C ALA A 360 4.69 40.22 9.76
N ASP A 361 4.42 41.51 9.90
CA ASP A 361 4.74 42.53 8.90
C ASP A 361 6.25 42.65 8.65
N SER A 362 7.06 42.58 9.70
CA SER A 362 8.53 42.67 9.58
C SER A 362 9.12 41.55 8.70
N HIS A 363 8.47 40.38 8.68
CA HIS A 363 8.85 39.23 7.85
C HIS A 363 7.94 39.03 6.63
N LYS A 364 7.06 40.00 6.31
CA LYS A 364 6.10 39.93 5.21
C LYS A 364 5.22 38.68 5.24
N PHE A 365 4.94 38.16 6.44
CA PHE A 365 4.03 37.06 6.64
C PHE A 365 2.60 37.56 6.35
N PRO A 366 1.84 36.93 5.43
CA PRO A 366 0.55 37.44 4.97
C PRO A 366 -0.57 37.10 5.97
N LEU A 367 -0.47 37.70 7.17
CA LEU A 367 -1.42 37.54 8.25
C LEU A 367 -2.74 38.20 7.90
N THR A 368 -3.84 37.45 8.05
CA THR A 368 -5.20 37.96 7.81
C THR A 368 -6.06 37.99 9.06
N LYS A 369 -5.93 36.99 9.94
CA LYS A 369 -6.71 36.88 11.18
C LYS A 369 -5.90 36.24 12.29
N LEU A 370 -6.14 36.71 13.51
CA LEU A 370 -5.61 36.18 14.75
C LEU A 370 -6.75 35.64 15.60
N PHE A 371 -6.64 34.37 15.97
CA PHE A 371 -7.62 33.67 16.78
C PHE A 371 -7.01 33.13 18.07
N GLN A 372 -7.83 33.05 19.10
CA GLN A 372 -7.60 32.24 20.28
C GLN A 372 -8.57 31.05 20.28
N VAL A 373 -8.14 29.90 20.79
CA VAL A 373 -8.93 28.66 20.86
C VAL A 373 -8.99 28.13 22.29
N ASP A 374 -10.15 27.57 22.67
CA ASP A 374 -10.43 27.02 24.01
C ASP A 374 -9.75 25.65 24.27
N GLY A 375 -8.42 25.59 24.10
CA GLY A 375 -7.63 24.38 24.35
C GLY A 375 -7.71 23.87 25.79
N SER A 376 -7.87 24.80 26.74
CA SER A 376 -8.04 24.52 28.18
C SER A 376 -9.24 23.62 28.50
N LYS A 377 -10.22 23.55 27.61
CA LYS A 377 -11.39 22.66 27.73
C LYS A 377 -11.00 21.18 27.80
N ARG A 378 -9.83 20.80 27.26
CA ARG A 378 -9.35 19.41 27.22
C ARG A 378 -8.11 19.19 28.06
N SER A 379 -7.14 20.09 27.96
CA SER A 379 -5.88 19.93 28.69
C SER A 379 -5.26 21.27 29.03
N SER A 380 -4.39 21.28 30.04
CA SER A 380 -3.55 22.46 30.32
C SER A 380 -2.31 22.59 29.42
N HIS A 381 -2.16 21.74 28.39
CA HIS A 381 -1.07 21.87 27.43
C HIS A 381 -1.23 23.13 26.57
N SER A 382 -0.11 23.78 26.29
CA SER A 382 -0.03 25.00 25.48
C SER A 382 0.46 24.69 24.08
N ASN A 383 -0.11 25.38 23.09
CA ASN A 383 0.32 25.27 21.71
C ASN A 383 -0.05 26.53 20.91
N ALA A 384 0.63 26.75 19.80
CA ALA A 384 0.29 27.74 18.79
C ALA A 384 0.53 27.12 17.42
N TYR A 385 -0.26 27.53 16.44
CA TYR A 385 -0.05 27.11 15.06
C TYR A 385 -0.60 28.16 14.10
N PHE A 386 -0.18 28.09 12.85
CA PHE A 386 -0.79 28.84 11.77
C PHE A 386 -1.32 27.91 10.70
N PHE A 387 -2.34 28.37 9.98
CA PHE A 387 -2.91 27.65 8.86
C PHE A 387 -3.37 28.65 7.79
N GLY A 388 -3.79 28.10 6.65
CA GLY A 388 -4.32 28.87 5.54
C GLY A 388 -3.47 28.76 4.29
N PHE A 389 -4.06 29.16 3.17
CA PHE A 389 -3.49 28.93 1.86
C PHE A 389 -2.89 30.21 1.30
N TRP A 390 -1.64 30.09 0.84
CA TRP A 390 -0.93 31.13 0.11
C TRP A 390 -0.94 32.49 0.81
N LYS A 391 -1.64 33.51 0.26
CA LYS A 391 -1.71 34.89 0.78
C LYS A 391 -2.70 35.10 1.93
N SER A 392 -3.41 34.06 2.37
CA SER A 392 -4.34 34.16 3.49
C SER A 392 -3.91 33.24 4.61
N LYS A 393 -3.06 33.74 5.52
CA LYS A 393 -2.62 33.00 6.71
C LYS A 393 -3.35 33.47 7.96
N ARG A 394 -3.60 32.53 8.87
CA ARG A 394 -4.28 32.75 10.15
C ARG A 394 -3.42 32.12 11.23
N ILE A 395 -3.23 32.83 12.35
CA ILE A 395 -2.55 32.27 13.53
C ILE A 395 -3.62 31.95 14.57
N VAL A 396 -3.44 30.82 15.24
CA VAL A 396 -4.26 30.35 16.35
C VAL A 396 -3.38 30.15 17.57
N LEU A 397 -3.78 30.76 18.67
CA LEU A 397 -3.14 30.61 19.98
C LEU A 397 -4.07 29.80 20.89
N PHE A 398 -3.53 28.82 21.61
CA PHE A 398 -4.29 28.19 22.69
C PHE A 398 -4.42 29.17 23.84
N ASP A 399 -5.59 29.22 24.46
CA ASP A 399 -5.84 30.01 25.68
C ASP A 399 -4.86 29.69 26.82
N THR A 400 -4.40 28.44 26.93
CA THR A 400 -3.37 28.02 27.88
C THR A 400 -2.01 28.71 27.65
N LEU A 401 -1.66 29.01 26.39
CA LEU A 401 -0.43 29.71 26.02
C LEU A 401 -0.49 31.21 26.39
N LEU A 402 -1.69 31.78 26.44
CA LEU A 402 -1.90 33.21 26.74
C LEU A 402 -1.57 33.57 28.21
N ASN A 403 -1.24 32.59 29.06
CA ASN A 403 -0.75 32.82 30.42
C ASN A 403 0.74 33.21 30.46
N LEU A 404 1.46 33.08 29.34
CA LEU A 404 2.85 33.49 29.23
C LEU A 404 2.99 34.99 28.97
N THR A 405 4.19 35.53 29.18
CA THR A 405 4.48 36.92 28.83
C THR A 405 4.42 37.11 27.31
N HIS A 406 4.13 38.34 26.87
CA HIS A 406 4.06 38.64 25.43
C HIS A 406 5.36 38.28 24.71
N GLU A 407 6.52 38.51 25.32
CA GLU A 407 7.82 38.22 24.71
C GLU A 407 8.04 36.71 24.51
N GLU A 408 7.60 35.88 25.47
CA GLU A 408 7.66 34.42 25.34
C GLU A 408 6.73 33.92 24.22
N ILE A 409 5.51 34.48 24.12
CA ILE A 409 4.57 34.15 23.03
C ILE A 409 5.15 34.55 21.67
N LEU A 410 5.76 35.73 21.57
CA LEU A 410 6.42 36.18 20.34
C LEU A 410 7.60 35.30 19.96
N SER A 411 8.37 34.79 20.92
CA SER A 411 9.45 33.83 20.67
C SER A 411 8.93 32.52 20.07
N VAL A 412 7.84 31.97 20.62
CA VAL A 412 7.16 30.80 20.07
C VAL A 412 6.65 31.08 18.65
N LEU A 413 6.02 32.24 18.44
CA LEU A 413 5.55 32.62 17.11
C LEU A 413 6.69 32.85 16.12
N ALA A 414 7.82 33.39 16.53
CA ALA A 414 9.00 33.52 15.67
C ALA A 414 9.50 32.14 15.20
N HIS A 415 9.48 31.13 16.08
CA HIS A 415 9.78 29.74 15.70
C HIS A 415 8.79 29.21 14.64
N GLU A 416 7.49 29.38 14.89
CA GLU A 416 6.44 28.96 13.94
C GLU A 416 6.54 29.69 12.59
N LEU A 417 6.78 31.00 12.60
CA LEU A 417 7.01 31.80 11.39
C LEU A 417 8.28 31.34 10.67
N GLY A 418 9.29 30.85 11.37
CA GLY A 418 10.48 30.21 10.80
C GLY A 418 10.13 29.02 9.91
N HIS A 419 9.20 28.15 10.34
CA HIS A 419 8.73 27.03 9.51
C HIS A 419 8.05 27.50 8.21
N TRP A 420 7.31 28.60 8.27
CA TRP A 420 6.75 29.22 7.07
C TRP A 420 7.84 29.81 6.18
N TYR A 421 8.75 30.60 6.75
CA TYR A 421 9.82 31.30 6.03
C TYR A 421 10.73 30.32 5.26
N HIS A 422 11.06 29.19 5.87
CA HIS A 422 11.89 28.14 5.25
C HIS A 422 11.10 27.13 4.40
N ASN A 423 9.80 27.37 4.17
CA ASN A 423 8.90 26.52 3.38
C ASN A 423 8.85 25.05 3.84
N HIS A 424 8.94 24.80 5.15
CA HIS A 424 8.96 23.43 5.68
C HIS A 424 7.69 22.64 5.32
N LEU A 425 6.52 23.29 5.38
CA LEU A 425 5.25 22.68 4.97
C LEU A 425 5.29 22.25 3.49
N VAL A 426 5.75 23.11 2.58
CA VAL A 426 5.79 22.80 1.14
C VAL A 426 6.77 21.66 0.85
N LYS A 427 7.94 21.66 1.49
CA LYS A 427 8.92 20.57 1.37
C LYS A 427 8.35 19.24 1.86
N SER A 428 7.70 19.24 3.03
CA SER A 428 7.06 18.06 3.59
C SER A 428 5.92 17.56 2.69
N MET A 429 5.05 18.45 2.20
CA MET A 429 3.98 18.08 1.26
C MET A 429 4.52 17.49 -0.05
N ALA A 430 5.57 18.07 -0.62
CA ALA A 430 6.18 17.55 -1.84
C ALA A 430 6.78 16.15 -1.62
N ALA A 431 7.46 15.94 -0.50
CA ALA A 431 7.99 14.64 -0.11
C ALA A 431 6.86 13.61 0.11
N SER A 432 5.79 13.96 0.83
CA SER A 432 4.62 13.10 1.02
C SER A 432 3.89 12.78 -0.29
N SER A 433 3.80 13.76 -1.20
CA SER A 433 3.19 13.57 -2.52
C SER A 433 4.01 12.61 -3.40
N ALA A 434 5.33 12.77 -3.41
CA ALA A 434 6.25 11.87 -4.11
C ALA A 434 6.20 10.45 -3.51
N HIS A 435 6.19 10.35 -2.19
CA HIS A 435 6.05 9.08 -1.49
C HIS A 435 4.72 8.37 -1.83
N LEU A 436 3.60 9.10 -1.83
CA LEU A 436 2.30 8.56 -2.24
C LEU A 436 2.31 8.05 -3.69
N PHE A 437 2.97 8.76 -4.60
CA PHE A 437 3.12 8.29 -5.98
C PHE A 437 3.91 6.98 -6.06
N ILE A 438 5.03 6.90 -5.34
CA ILE A 438 5.90 5.71 -5.31
C ILE A 438 5.16 4.50 -4.76
N ILE A 439 4.45 4.64 -3.63
CA ILE A 439 3.71 3.53 -3.02
C ILE A 439 2.54 3.07 -3.90
N MET A 440 1.81 3.98 -4.57
CA MET A 440 0.74 3.59 -5.50
C MET A 440 1.27 2.88 -6.74
N TYR A 441 2.40 3.33 -7.29
CA TYR A 441 3.08 2.64 -8.38
C TYR A 441 3.56 1.24 -7.95
N ALA A 442 4.20 1.14 -6.79
CA ALA A 442 4.66 -0.13 -6.23
C ALA A 442 3.50 -1.10 -5.96
N TYR A 443 2.38 -0.59 -5.44
CA TYR A 443 1.15 -1.35 -5.26
C TYR A 443 0.64 -1.92 -6.58
N GLY A 444 0.62 -1.12 -7.66
CA GLY A 444 0.18 -1.59 -8.99
C GLY A 444 1.02 -2.75 -9.51
N VAL A 445 2.35 -2.63 -9.44
CA VAL A 445 3.27 -3.71 -9.84
C VAL A 445 3.08 -4.94 -8.95
N PHE A 446 2.90 -4.75 -7.65
CA PHE A 446 2.76 -5.84 -6.69
C PHE A 446 1.44 -6.60 -6.86
N VAL A 447 0.32 -5.89 -6.94
CA VAL A 447 -1.02 -6.50 -6.94
C VAL A 447 -1.29 -7.28 -8.22
N GLN A 448 -0.76 -6.83 -9.36
CA GLN A 448 -0.85 -7.55 -10.63
C GLN A 448 -0.17 -8.94 -10.56
N ARG A 449 0.93 -9.05 -9.82
CA ARG A 449 1.72 -10.29 -9.74
C ARG A 449 1.32 -11.19 -8.57
N TYR A 450 1.00 -10.59 -7.42
CA TYR A 450 0.86 -11.29 -6.14
C TYR A 450 -0.50 -11.08 -5.47
N GLY A 451 -1.43 -10.32 -6.06
CA GLY A 451 -2.69 -9.96 -5.43
C GLY A 451 -3.51 -11.17 -4.96
N VAL A 452 -3.71 -12.18 -5.81
CA VAL A 452 -4.49 -13.38 -5.46
C VAL A 452 -3.81 -14.16 -4.33
N GLN A 453 -2.49 -14.30 -4.38
CA GLN A 453 -1.72 -14.94 -3.33
C GLN A 453 -1.80 -14.16 -2.01
N LEU A 454 -1.73 -12.83 -2.06
CA LEU A 454 -1.88 -11.96 -0.90
C LEU A 454 -3.25 -12.19 -0.23
N MET A 455 -4.32 -12.26 -1.01
CA MET A 455 -5.67 -12.53 -0.47
C MET A 455 -5.71 -13.92 0.19
N SER A 456 -5.20 -14.94 -0.49
CA SER A 456 -5.17 -16.31 0.00
C SER A 456 -4.37 -16.46 1.29
N ASP A 457 -3.18 -15.85 1.37
CA ASP A 457 -2.28 -15.95 2.52
C ASP A 457 -2.91 -15.39 3.80
N PHE A 458 -3.79 -14.39 3.66
CA PHE A 458 -4.52 -13.74 4.75
C PHE A 458 -5.98 -14.22 4.89
N GLY A 459 -6.41 -15.21 4.11
CA GLY A 459 -7.75 -15.79 4.21
C GLY A 459 -8.89 -14.89 3.69
N PHE A 460 -8.60 -13.99 2.76
CA PHE A 460 -9.61 -13.17 2.11
C PHE A 460 -10.13 -13.83 0.83
N PRO A 461 -11.47 -13.83 0.60
CA PRO A 461 -12.02 -14.30 -0.67
C PRO A 461 -11.75 -13.29 -1.79
N THR A 462 -11.51 -13.79 -3.00
CA THR A 462 -11.56 -12.96 -4.22
C THR A 462 -13.00 -12.57 -4.54
N MET A 463 -13.16 -11.59 -5.42
CA MET A 463 -14.45 -11.26 -6.02
C MET A 463 -14.91 -12.37 -6.97
N PRO A 464 -16.22 -12.46 -7.30
CA PRO A 464 -16.76 -13.50 -8.19
C PRO A 464 -16.12 -13.52 -9.59
N ASP A 465 -15.65 -12.36 -10.08
CA ASP A 465 -14.94 -12.19 -11.34
C ASP A 465 -13.46 -12.62 -11.28
N GLY A 466 -13.01 -13.18 -10.14
CA GLY A 466 -11.63 -13.58 -9.90
C GLY A 466 -10.69 -12.43 -9.52
N SER A 467 -11.19 -11.19 -9.50
CA SER A 467 -10.37 -10.03 -9.13
C SER A 467 -10.20 -9.91 -7.61
N VAL A 468 -9.16 -9.19 -7.19
CA VAL A 468 -8.93 -8.93 -5.75
C VAL A 468 -9.75 -7.73 -5.30
N PRO A 469 -10.30 -7.73 -4.07
CA PRO A 469 -10.94 -6.54 -3.51
C PRO A 469 -9.90 -5.43 -3.31
N VAL A 470 -10.14 -4.27 -3.92
CA VAL A 470 -9.17 -3.18 -4.08
C VAL A 470 -8.65 -2.70 -2.73
N MET A 471 -9.55 -2.33 -1.82
CA MET A 471 -9.18 -1.75 -0.53
C MET A 471 -8.56 -2.75 0.43
N VAL A 472 -8.98 -4.02 0.36
CA VAL A 472 -8.36 -5.10 1.14
C VAL A 472 -6.92 -5.31 0.68
N ALA A 473 -6.71 -5.40 -0.64
CA ALA A 473 -5.38 -5.53 -1.22
C ALA A 473 -4.48 -4.33 -0.88
N LEU A 474 -5.03 -3.12 -0.93
CA LEU A 474 -4.30 -1.90 -0.58
C LEU A 474 -3.91 -1.89 0.91
N MET A 475 -4.83 -2.27 1.80
CA MET A 475 -4.57 -2.37 3.24
C MET A 475 -3.47 -3.41 3.54
N LEU A 476 -3.55 -4.62 2.96
CA LEU A 476 -2.55 -5.67 3.18
C LEU A 476 -1.19 -5.30 2.57
N PHE A 477 -1.18 -4.65 1.41
CA PHE A 477 0.05 -4.12 0.82
C PHE A 477 0.68 -3.04 1.71
N GLY A 478 -0.12 -2.09 2.22
CA GLY A 478 0.37 -1.06 3.15
C GLY A 478 1.01 -1.67 4.39
N ARG A 479 0.43 -2.76 4.93
CA ARG A 479 1.04 -3.52 6.03
C ARG A 479 2.39 -4.14 5.69
N LEU A 480 2.58 -4.64 4.47
CA LEU A 480 3.87 -5.15 4.00
C LEU A 480 4.87 -4.03 3.73
N TRP A 481 4.38 -2.84 3.39
CA TRP A 481 5.17 -1.66 3.08
C TRP A 481 5.63 -0.88 4.32
N GLN A 482 4.98 -1.09 5.47
CA GLN A 482 5.26 -0.46 6.76
C GLN A 482 6.75 -0.26 7.12
N PRO A 483 7.67 -1.24 6.98
CA PRO A 483 9.08 -1.02 7.34
C PRO A 483 9.76 0.03 6.46
N ILE A 484 9.32 0.20 5.20
CA ILE A 484 9.80 1.29 4.33
C ILE A 484 9.27 2.63 4.86
N ASP A 485 7.99 2.70 5.24
CA ASP A 485 7.40 3.91 5.82
C ASP A 485 8.10 4.34 7.11
N GLN A 486 8.49 3.39 7.96
CA GLN A 486 9.28 3.69 9.15
C GLN A 486 10.66 4.26 8.80
N ALA A 487 11.38 3.67 7.85
CA ALA A 487 12.67 4.18 7.43
C ALA A 487 12.56 5.62 6.89
N ILE A 488 11.51 5.89 6.09
CA ILE A 488 11.21 7.23 5.58
C ILE A 488 10.84 8.17 6.74
N SER A 489 10.06 7.71 7.72
CA SER A 489 9.69 8.49 8.91
C SER A 489 10.91 8.92 9.72
N VAL A 490 11.91 8.04 9.88
CA VAL A 490 13.18 8.38 10.53
C VAL A 490 13.92 9.47 9.74
N LEU A 491 14.02 9.33 8.42
CA LEU A 491 14.67 10.34 7.56
C LEU A 491 13.95 11.71 7.64
N MET A 492 12.62 11.70 7.61
CA MET A 492 11.80 12.90 7.75
C MET A 492 11.97 13.54 9.14
N THR A 493 12.07 12.72 10.20
CA THR A 493 12.32 13.20 11.56
C THR A 493 13.71 13.83 11.71
N VAL A 494 14.71 13.30 11.01
CA VAL A 494 16.04 13.93 10.96
C VAL A 494 15.94 15.28 10.25
N GLN A 495 15.23 15.35 9.13
CA GLN A 495 15.05 16.59 8.38
C GLN A 495 14.28 17.67 9.16
N THR A 496 13.31 17.30 10.01
CA THR A 496 12.59 18.30 10.83
C THR A 496 13.40 18.82 12.03
N ARG A 497 14.46 18.12 12.41
CA ARG A 497 15.35 18.49 13.52
C ARG A 497 16.60 19.26 13.09
N LEU A 498 16.97 19.18 11.81
CA LEU A 498 18.04 19.95 11.16
C LEU A 498 17.48 21.24 10.55
#